data_AF-A0A2T1ELN3-F1
#
_entry.id   AF-A0A2T1ELN3-F1
#
_cell.length_a   1.000
_cell.length_b   1.000
_cell.length_c   1.000
_cell.angle_alpha   90.00
_cell.angle_beta   90.00
_cell.angle_gamma   90.00
#
_symmetry.space_group_name_H-M   'P 1'
#
loop_
_entity.id
_entity.type
_entity.pdbx_description
1 polymer ?
#
loop_
_entity_poly.entity_id
_entity_poly.type
_entity_poly.pdbx_seq_one_letter_code
_entity_poly.pdbx_strand_id
1 'polypeptide(L)'
;MSHGLINLTLPTVIQEIEDVLEEYPHHPYHVAFSIHELRQKLIAHVLSHIPNHYTVEGVQESTSNLKNRRRTSVLAERLNTEMIIRAGILHILRENADWLSHNLPKL
;
A
#
# COMPACT_ATOMS: atom_id res chain seq x y z
N MET A 1 4.16 -30.15 -8.27
CA MET A 1 3.87 -29.22 -7.15
C MET A 1 4.45 -27.88 -7.53
N SER A 2 3.63 -26.89 -7.87
CA SER A 2 4.09 -25.52 -8.11
C SER A 2 4.22 -24.83 -6.76
N HIS A 3 5.43 -24.43 -6.38
CA HIS A 3 5.59 -23.58 -5.21
C HIS A 3 5.22 -22.15 -5.60
N GLY A 4 4.18 -21.59 -4.98
CA GLY A 4 3.79 -20.19 -5.16
C GLY A 4 4.77 -19.23 -4.50
N LEU A 5 4.93 -18.02 -5.05
CA LEU A 5 5.59 -16.91 -4.35
C LEU A 5 4.54 -16.12 -3.56
N ILE A 6 4.79 -15.92 -2.27
CA ILE A 6 3.95 -15.14 -1.37
C ILE A 6 4.65 -13.82 -1.09
N ASN A 7 4.01 -12.68 -1.41
CA ASN A 7 4.49 -11.36 -1.05
C ASN A 7 4.18 -11.09 0.43
N LEU A 8 5.21 -11.09 1.27
CA LEU A 8 5.11 -10.80 2.71
C LEU A 8 4.94 -9.31 3.01
N THR A 9 5.27 -8.43 2.07
CA THR A 9 5.10 -6.97 2.19
C THR A 9 3.65 -6.55 1.95
N LEU A 10 2.92 -7.27 1.11
CA LEU A 10 1.55 -6.92 0.70
C LEU A 10 0.58 -6.74 1.89
N PRO A 11 0.48 -7.67 2.87
CA PRO A 11 -0.43 -7.49 4.00
C PRO A 11 -0.12 -6.24 4.84
N THR A 12 1.17 -5.93 5.03
CA THR A 12 1.59 -4.73 5.76
C THR A 12 1.21 -3.46 5.02
N VAL A 13 1.42 -3.42 3.70
CA VAL A 13 1.02 -2.27 2.87
C VAL A 13 -0.48 -2.06 2.87
N ILE A 14 -1.28 -3.13 2.79
CA ILE A 14 -2.74 -3.01 2.86
C ILE A 14 -3.16 -2.38 4.19
N GLN A 15 -2.60 -2.85 5.31
CA GLN A 15 -2.93 -2.29 6.62
C GLN A 15 -2.51 -0.82 6.73
N GLU A 16 -1.29 -0.46 6.31
CA GLU A 16 -0.85 0.94 6.38
C GLU A 16 -1.67 1.86 5.47
N ILE A 17 -2.17 1.38 4.33
CA ILE A 17 -3.12 2.14 3.50
C ILE A 17 -4.42 2.40 4.27
N GLU A 18 -4.97 1.41 4.98
CA GLU A 18 -6.18 1.62 5.78
C GLU A 18 -5.93 2.62 6.91
N ASP A 19 -4.84 2.44 7.66
CA ASP A 19 -4.46 3.34 8.76
C ASP A 19 -4.34 4.79 8.27
N VAL A 20 -3.69 5.00 7.11
CA VAL A 20 -3.57 6.34 6.51
C VAL A 20 -4.93 6.87 6.07
N LEU A 21 -5.77 6.05 5.42
CA LEU A 21 -7.09 6.48 4.96
C LEU A 21 -8.00 6.87 6.13
N GLU A 22 -7.93 6.19 7.28
CA GLU A 22 -8.70 6.53 8.49
C GLU A 22 -8.44 7.96 9.00
N GLU A 23 -7.30 8.56 8.66
CA GLU A 23 -6.97 9.95 9.01
C GLU A 23 -7.56 10.98 8.02
N TYR A 24 -8.07 10.54 6.87
CA TYR A 24 -8.69 11.44 5.88
C TYR A 24 -10.20 11.60 6.11
N PRO A 25 -10.78 12.72 5.65
CA PRO A 25 -12.23 12.85 5.60
C PRO A 25 -12.87 11.76 4.72
N HIS A 26 -14.06 11.30 5.11
CA HIS A 26 -14.80 10.27 4.38
C HIS A 26 -14.95 10.58 2.88
N HIS A 27 -15.36 11.80 2.53
CA HIS A 27 -15.40 12.28 1.16
C HIS A 27 -14.26 13.27 0.88
N PRO A 28 -13.57 13.21 -0.28
CA PRO A 28 -13.73 12.22 -1.35
C PRO A 28 -12.90 10.94 -1.15
N TYR A 29 -12.02 10.89 -0.15
CA TYR A 29 -10.93 9.92 -0.07
C TYR A 29 -11.40 8.48 0.13
N HIS A 30 -12.20 8.19 1.17
CA HIS A 30 -12.69 6.83 1.40
C HIS A 30 -13.59 6.36 0.26
N VAL A 31 -14.42 7.26 -0.28
CA VAL A 31 -15.31 6.93 -1.39
C VAL A 31 -14.49 6.56 -2.64
N ALA A 32 -13.48 7.35 -3.00
CA ALA A 32 -12.61 7.04 -4.12
C ALA A 32 -11.87 5.70 -3.95
N PHE A 33 -11.29 5.44 -2.78
CA PHE A 33 -10.51 4.20 -2.54
C PHE A 33 -11.35 3.00 -2.10
N SER A 34 -12.68 3.14 -2.03
CA SER A 34 -13.61 2.01 -2.02
C SER A 34 -13.78 1.39 -3.41
N ILE A 35 -13.44 2.13 -4.47
CA ILE A 35 -13.41 1.62 -5.84
C ILE A 35 -12.21 0.68 -5.98
N HIS A 36 -12.49 -0.57 -6.35
CA HIS A 36 -11.49 -1.63 -6.39
C HIS A 36 -10.29 -1.27 -7.26
N GLU A 37 -10.52 -0.69 -8.44
CA GLU A 37 -9.47 -0.33 -9.40
C GLU A 37 -8.52 0.73 -8.83
N LEU A 38 -9.05 1.77 -8.16
CA LEU A 38 -8.23 2.82 -7.56
C LEU A 38 -7.45 2.31 -6.35
N ARG A 39 -8.06 1.40 -5.59
CA ARG A 39 -7.39 0.71 -4.48
C ARG A 39 -6.23 -0.17 -4.96
N GLN A 40 -6.44 -0.95 -6.03
CA GLN A 40 -5.37 -1.75 -6.63
C GLN A 40 -4.24 -0.87 -7.20
N LYS A 41 -4.58 0.26 -7.84
CA LYS A 41 -3.58 1.24 -8.28
C LYS A 41 -2.75 1.77 -7.11
N LEU A 42 -3.37 2.07 -5.96
CA LEU A 42 -2.66 2.55 -4.78
C LEU A 42 -1.72 1.47 -4.21
N ILE A 43 -2.20 0.24 -4.06
CA ILE A 43 -1.38 -0.88 -3.59
C ILE A 43 -0.18 -1.09 -4.52
N ALA A 44 -0.40 -1.12 -5.84
CA ALA A 44 0.66 -1.28 -6.82
C ALA A 44 1.65 -0.09 -6.79
N HIS A 45 1.15 1.14 -6.63
CA HIS A 45 1.98 2.32 -6.48
C HIS A 45 2.92 2.18 -5.27
N VAL A 46 2.38 1.84 -4.10
CA VAL A 46 3.19 1.69 -2.89
C VAL A 46 4.22 0.57 -3.05
N LEU A 47 3.80 -0.62 -3.49
CA LEU A 47 4.69 -1.77 -3.66
C LEU A 47 5.80 -1.53 -4.71
N SER A 48 5.58 -0.67 -5.69
CA SER A 48 6.63 -0.31 -6.66
C SER A 48 7.69 0.67 -6.11
N HIS A 49 7.39 1.34 -4.99
CA HIS A 49 8.27 2.35 -4.37
C HIS A 49 8.93 1.89 -3.07
N ILE A 50 8.63 0.67 -2.59
CA ILE A 50 9.25 0.08 -1.40
C ILE A 50 9.90 -1.28 -1.70
N PRO A 51 10.89 -1.72 -0.91
CA PRO A 51 11.43 -3.05 -1.02
C PRO A 51 10.37 -4.13 -0.74
N ASN A 52 10.19 -5.06 -1.69
CA ASN A 52 9.28 -6.19 -1.53
C ASN A 52 10.01 -7.43 -1.00
N HIS A 53 9.37 -8.13 -0.06
CA HIS A 53 9.84 -9.40 0.48
C HIS A 53 8.93 -10.53 0.01
N TYR A 54 9.52 -11.53 -0.65
CA TYR A 54 8.80 -12.72 -1.12
C TYR A 54 9.34 -13.96 -0.42
N THR A 55 8.46 -14.92 -0.17
CA THR A 55 8.85 -16.26 0.28
C THR A 55 8.19 -17.32 -0.61
N VAL A 56 8.75 -18.54 -0.57
CA VAL A 56 8.26 -19.69 -1.32
C VAL A 56 7.26 -20.46 -0.45
N GLU A 57 6.08 -20.75 -0.99
CA GLU A 57 5.04 -21.51 -0.31
C GLU A 57 5.57 -22.89 0.14
N GLY A 58 5.37 -23.18 1.44
CA GLY A 58 5.84 -24.42 2.07
C GLY A 58 7.30 -24.40 2.54
N VAL A 59 8.05 -23.31 2.33
CA VAL A 59 9.41 -23.14 2.85
C VAL A 59 9.37 -22.24 4.09
N GLN A 60 9.73 -22.80 5.26
CA GLN A 60 10.05 -21.98 6.43
C GLN A 60 11.44 -21.38 6.24
N GLU A 61 11.51 -20.14 5.76
CA GLU A 61 12.76 -19.38 5.82
C GLU A 61 13.12 -19.09 7.29
N SER A 62 14.35 -19.44 7.66
CA SER A 62 14.90 -19.08 8.95
C SER A 62 15.02 -17.56 9.03
N THR A 63 14.28 -16.97 9.97
CA THR A 63 14.15 -15.51 10.20
C THR A 63 15.46 -14.78 10.56
N SER A 64 16.60 -15.49 10.59
CA SER A 64 17.91 -14.99 11.01
C SER A 64 18.49 -13.95 10.04
N ASN A 65 18.29 -14.10 8.73
CA ASN A 65 18.81 -13.15 7.73
C ASN A 65 18.02 -11.83 7.67
N LEU A 66 16.73 -11.84 8.03
CA LEU A 66 15.88 -10.63 8.11
C LEU A 66 16.25 -9.73 9.30
N LYS A 67 16.77 -10.30 10.40
CA LYS A 67 17.08 -9.55 11.64
C LYS A 67 18.29 -8.63 11.51
N ASN A 68 19.24 -8.92 10.62
CA ASN A 68 20.48 -8.14 10.51
C ASN A 68 20.35 -6.89 9.61
N ARG A 69 19.36 -6.84 8.70
CA ARG A 69 19.09 -5.66 7.86
C ARG A 69 18.18 -4.62 8.55
N ARG A 70 17.39 -5.05 9.53
CA ARG A 70 16.35 -4.29 10.27
C ARG A 70 16.85 -3.26 11.31
N ARG A 71 18.14 -2.89 11.31
CA ARG A 71 18.66 -1.86 12.23
C ARG A 71 18.66 -0.45 11.62
N THR A 72 18.28 -0.31 10.36
CA THR A 72 17.75 0.96 9.85
C THR A 72 16.44 1.25 10.57
N SER A 73 16.26 2.49 11.01
CA SER A 73 15.18 2.92 11.91
C SER A 73 13.80 2.48 11.40
N VAL A 74 13.16 1.54 12.11
CA VAL A 74 11.78 1.08 11.85
C VAL A 74 10.82 2.26 11.72
N LEU A 75 11.06 3.34 12.49
CA LEU A 75 10.29 4.57 12.39
C LEU A 75 10.50 5.28 11.04
N ALA A 76 11.74 5.34 10.55
CA ALA A 76 12.03 5.97 9.25
C ALA A 76 11.42 5.17 8.10
N GLU A 77 11.44 3.83 8.18
CA GLU A 77 10.78 2.97 7.19
C GLU A 77 9.26 3.20 7.19
N ARG A 78 8.64 3.24 8.38
CA ARG A 78 7.20 3.53 8.51
C ARG A 78 6.83 4.91 7.96
N LEU A 79 7.56 5.96 8.34
CA LEU A 79 7.34 7.32 7.83
C LEU A 79 7.51 7.42 6.32
N ASN A 80 8.48 6.68 5.76
CA ASN A 80 8.70 6.64 4.33
C ASN A 80 7.52 5.95 3.60
N THR A 81 7.03 4.82 4.12
CA THR A 81 5.87 4.15 3.52
C THR A 81 4.62 5.02 3.61
N GLU A 82 4.37 5.66 4.76
CA GLU A 82 3.27 6.59 4.93
C GLU A 82 3.33 7.76 3.93
N MET A 83 4.51 8.36 3.76
CA MET A 83 4.74 9.42 2.77
C MET A 83 4.41 8.94 1.35
N ILE A 84 4.85 7.73 0.98
CA ILE A 84 4.56 7.13 -0.34
C ILE A 84 3.06 6.89 -0.50
N ILE A 85 2.36 6.40 0.53
CA ILE A 85 0.90 6.19 0.48
C ILE A 85 0.19 7.52 0.22
N ARG A 86 0.52 8.57 0.99
CA ARG A 86 -0.11 9.90 0.83
C ARG A 86 0.19 10.51 -0.53
N ALA A 87 1.41 10.36 -1.04
CA ALA A 87 1.78 10.79 -2.39
C ALA A 87 0.98 10.03 -3.46
N GLY A 88 0.86 8.70 -3.30
CA GLY A 88 0.07 7.84 -4.18
C GLY A 88 -1.41 8.20 -4.20
N ILE A 89 -2.01 8.47 -3.03
CA ILE A 89 -3.39 8.95 -2.90
C ILE A 89 -3.58 10.20 -3.75
N LEU A 90 -2.73 11.21 -3.55
CA LEU A 90 -2.82 12.49 -4.26
C LEU A 90 -2.62 12.33 -5.77
N HIS A 91 -1.63 11.52 -6.16
CA HIS A 91 -1.33 11.23 -7.55
C HIS A 91 -2.53 10.57 -8.26
N ILE A 92 -3.07 9.50 -7.68
CA ILE A 92 -4.20 8.76 -8.25
C ILE A 92 -5.45 9.64 -8.33
N LEU A 93 -5.75 10.42 -7.28
CA LEU A 93 -6.89 11.32 -7.31
C LEU A 93 -6.75 12.38 -8.42
N ARG A 94 -5.55 12.91 -8.64
CA ARG A 94 -5.28 13.87 -9.73
C ARG A 94 -5.41 13.23 -11.11
N GLU A 95 -4.82 12.07 -11.32
CA GLU A 95 -4.91 11.35 -12.60
C GLU A 95 -6.33 10.94 -12.97
N ASN A 96 -7.20 10.74 -11.97
CA ASN A 96 -8.57 10.31 -12.16
C ASN A 96 -9.58 11.43 -11.83
N ALA A 97 -9.14 12.69 -11.72
CA ALA A 97 -9.95 13.81 -11.24
C ALA A 97 -11.21 14.03 -12.09
N ASP A 98 -11.05 14.02 -13.42
CA ASP A 98 -12.18 14.18 -14.34
C ASP A 98 -13.20 13.06 -14.13
N TRP A 99 -12.77 11.81 -14.12
CA TRP A 99 -13.68 10.68 -13.91
C TRP A 99 -14.35 10.74 -12.52
N LEU A 100 -13.59 11.04 -11.46
CA LEU A 100 -14.11 11.13 -10.09
C LEU A 100 -15.13 12.26 -9.94
N SER A 101 -14.91 13.42 -10.57
CA SER A 101 -15.86 14.55 -10.50
C SER A 101 -17.23 14.24 -11.11
N HIS A 102 -17.30 13.29 -12.05
CA HIS A 102 -18.55 12.85 -12.69
C HIS A 102 -19.20 11.65 -12.00
N ASN A 103 -18.42 10.81 -11.31
CA ASN A 103 -18.87 9.53 -10.77
C ASN A 103 -18.96 9.48 -9.24
N LEU A 104 -18.33 10.41 -8.51
CA LEU A 104 -18.52 10.51 -7.07
C LEU A 104 -19.84 11.24 -6.77
N PRO A 105 -20.64 10.73 -5.81
CA PRO A 105 -21.83 11.44 -5.35
C PRO A 105 -21.41 12.80 -4.77
N LYS A 106 -22.10 13.86 -5.20
CA LYS A 106 -21.91 15.20 -4.64
C LYS A 106 -22.44 15.23 -3.20
N LEU A 107 -21.67 15.85 -2.30
CA LEU A 107 -22.05 16.13 -0.91
C LEU A 107 -23.36 16.92 -0.82
#